data_AF-A0A2N6ABC3-F1
#
_entry.id   AF-A0A2N6ABC3-F1
#
_cell.length_a   1.000
_cell.length_b   1.000
_cell.length_c   1.000
_cell.angle_alpha   90.00
_cell.angle_beta   90.00
_cell.angle_gamma   90.00
#
_symmetry.space_group_name_H-M   'P 1'
#
loop_
_entity.id
_entity.type
_entity.pdbx_description
1 polymer ?
#
loop_
_entity_poly.entity_id
_entity_poly.type
_entity_poly.pdbx_seq_one_letter_code
_entity_poly.pdbx_strand_id
1 'polypeptide(L)' 'MVLYKNKYRIESTRLPGWNYGGSGWYFVTICTKDMVCYFGKVIGGEMKLSVSGCKVVSCWLDIPSHF' A
#
# COMPACT_ATOMS: atom_id res chain seq x y z
N MET A 1 -16.41 6.51 -22.37
CA MET A 1 -17.37 6.41 -21.25
C MET A 1 -18.30 5.25 -21.58
N VAL A 2 -18.32 4.20 -20.75
CA VAL A 2 -19.08 2.97 -21.06
C VAL A 2 -20.43 3.00 -20.36
N LEU A 3 -21.49 2.64 -21.09
CA LEU A 3 -22.84 2.51 -20.55
C LEU A 3 -22.96 1.17 -19.81
N TYR A 4 -23.28 1.22 -18.51
CA TYR A 4 -23.55 0.03 -17.71
C TYR A 4 -24.77 0.28 -16.82
N LYS A 5 -25.78 -0.60 -16.89
CA LYS A 5 -27.07 -0.45 -16.18
C LYS A 5 -27.71 0.94 -16.37
N ASN A 6 -27.78 1.42 -17.62
CA ASN A 6 -28.31 2.75 -17.98
C ASN A 6 -27.63 3.94 -17.29
N LYS A 7 -26.38 3.78 -16.84
CA LYS A 7 -25.56 4.87 -16.31
C LYS A 7 -24.21 4.87 -17.01
N TYR A 8 -23.77 6.05 -17.43
CA TYR A 8 -22.40 6.22 -17.91
C TYR A 8 -21.44 6.11 -16.73
N ARG A 9 -20.38 5.34 -16.90
CA ARG A 9 -19.32 5.23 -15.90
C ARG A 9 -17.94 5.37 -16.52
N ILE A 10 -16.98 5.73 -15.69
CA ILE A 10 -15.57 5.57 -15.97
C ILE A 10 -15.27 4.07 -15.93
N GLU A 11 -14.50 3.60 -16.90
CA GLU A 11 -14.06 2.21 -16.91
C GLU A 11 -13.13 1.92 -15.72
N SER A 12 -13.01 0.64 -15.37
CA SER A 12 -12.04 0.29 -14.34
C SER A 12 -10.63 0.51 -14.87
N THR A 13 -9.75 1.06 -14.05
CA THR A 13 -8.30 1.10 -14.33
C THR A 13 -7.65 -0.27 -14.16
N ARG A 14 -8.39 -1.26 -13.63
CA ARG A 14 -7.91 -2.63 -13.43
C ARG A 14 -7.70 -3.33 -14.76
N LEU A 15 -6.63 -4.10 -14.83
CA LEU A 15 -6.33 -4.95 -15.98
C LEU A 15 -7.48 -5.95 -16.21
N PRO A 16 -8.13 -5.97 -17.40
CA PRO A 16 -9.17 -6.93 -17.71
C PRO A 16 -8.67 -8.37 -17.58
N GLY A 17 -9.46 -9.23 -16.95
CA GLY A 17 -9.11 -10.64 -16.74
C GLY A 17 -8.16 -10.91 -15.56
N TRP A 18 -7.63 -9.88 -14.89
CA TRP A 18 -6.75 -10.08 -13.73
C TRP A 18 -7.51 -10.15 -12.41
N ASN A 19 -7.32 -11.22 -11.65
CA ASN A 19 -7.86 -11.36 -10.30
C ASN A 19 -6.92 -10.73 -9.26
N TYR A 20 -7.17 -9.47 -8.90
CA TYR A 20 -6.44 -8.74 -7.87
C TYR A 20 -6.58 -9.31 -6.45
N GLY A 21 -7.51 -10.24 -6.21
CA GLY A 21 -7.64 -10.97 -4.94
C GLY A 21 -6.86 -12.28 -4.89
N GLY A 22 -6.28 -12.70 -6.01
CA GLY A 22 -5.42 -13.88 -6.06
C GLY A 22 -4.04 -13.63 -5.45
N SER A 23 -3.34 -14.71 -5.09
CA SER A 23 -1.95 -14.64 -4.65
C SER A 23 -1.07 -13.99 -5.73
N GLY A 24 -0.22 -13.05 -5.33
CA GLY A 24 0.67 -12.32 -6.22
C GLY A 24 1.70 -11.51 -5.44
N TRP A 25 2.78 -11.13 -6.12
CA TRP A 25 3.81 -10.27 -5.55
C TRP A 25 3.45 -8.81 -5.76
N TYR A 26 3.42 -8.04 -4.66
CA TYR A 26 3.16 -6.61 -4.69
C TYR A 26 4.33 -5.87 -4.05
N PHE A 27 4.81 -4.84 -4.73
CA PHE A 27 5.72 -3.87 -4.14
C PHE A 27 4.95 -2.55 -4.00
N VAL A 28 4.75 -2.11 -2.75
CA VAL A 28 3.96 -0.92 -2.44
C VAL A 28 4.86 0.13 -1.81
N THR A 29 4.82 1.33 -2.38
CA THR A 29 5.48 2.52 -1.82
C THR A 29 4.42 3.56 -1.52
N ILE A 30 4.57 4.28 -0.41
CA ILE A 30 3.66 5.35 0.00
C ILE A 30 4.46 6.59 0.41
N CYS A 31 4.01 7.76 -0.07
CA CYS A 31 4.53 9.03 0.41
C CYS A 31 3.71 9.48 1.61
N THR A 32 4.40 9.92 2.66
CA THR A 32 3.77 10.59 3.80
C THR A 32 3.37 12.01 3.42
N LYS A 33 2.44 12.58 4.19
CA LYS A 33 2.03 13.98 4.04
C LYS A 33 3.27 14.88 4.11
N ASP A 34 3.36 15.82 3.16
CA ASP A 34 4.45 16.80 3.05
C ASP A 34 5.84 16.16 2.98
N MET A 35 5.94 14.89 2.56
CA MET A 35 7.18 14.08 2.50
C MET A 35 7.91 13.98 3.84
N VAL A 36 7.20 14.15 4.95
CA VAL A 36 7.81 14.09 6.29
C VAL A 36 8.20 12.65 6.62
N CYS A 37 9.45 12.43 7.02
CA CYS A 37 9.99 11.12 7.35
C CYS A 37 9.49 10.61 8.73
N TYR A 38 8.18 10.39 8.87
CA TYR A 38 7.55 10.02 10.15
C TYR A 38 8.03 8.70 10.73
N PHE A 39 8.42 7.75 9.88
CA PHE A 39 8.77 6.38 10.31
C PHE A 39 10.24 6.22 10.71
N GLY A 40 11.06 7.26 10.53
CA GLY A 40 12.48 7.22 10.87
C GLY A 40 13.35 7.76 9.74
N LYS A 41 14.63 7.43 9.79
CA LYS A 41 15.64 7.92 8.82
C LYS A 41 16.56 6.78 8.43
N VAL A 42 17.08 6.83 7.20
CA VAL A 42 18.14 5.91 6.77
C VAL A 42 19.50 6.52 7.13
N ILE A 43 20.30 5.82 7.92
CA ILE A 43 21.63 6.24 8.34
C ILE A 43 22.59 5.08 8.06
N GLY A 44 23.60 5.31 7.21
CA GLY A 44 24.56 4.26 6.83
C GLY A 44 23.94 3.08 6.08
N GLY A 45 22.85 3.30 5.33
CA GLY A 45 22.12 2.23 4.63
C GLY A 45 21.13 1.45 5.51
N GLU A 46 21.08 1.74 6.81
CA GLU A 46 20.16 1.09 7.74
C GLU A 46 18.99 2.00 8.09
N MET A 47 17.79 1.43 8.18
CA MET A 47 16.62 2.14 8.67
C MET A 47 16.69 2.29 10.20
N LYS A 48 16.78 3.53 10.68
CA LYS A 48 16.64 3.88 12.10
C LYS A 48 15.21 4.35 12.35
N LEU A 49 14.43 3.48 12.99
CA LEU A 49 13.00 3.69 13.22
C LEU A 49 12.75 4.83 14.23
N SER A 50 11.69 5.59 13.98
CA SER A 50 11.07 6.43 15.01
C SER A 50 10.13 5.60 15.88
N VAL A 51 9.53 6.20 16.91
CA VAL A 51 8.46 5.57 17.70
C VAL A 51 7.30 5.10 16.81
N SER A 52 6.90 5.91 15.82
CA SER A 52 5.87 5.53 14.86
C SER A 52 6.35 4.42 13.91
N GLY A 53 7.62 4.46 13.50
CA GLY A 53 8.24 3.41 12.70
C GLY A 53 8.22 2.05 13.39
N CYS A 54 8.50 2.00 14.70
CA CYS A 54 8.41 0.76 15.47
C CYS A 54 7.00 0.17 15.43
N LYS A 55 5.96 1.01 15.56
CA LYS A 55 4.56 0.54 15.46
C LYS A 55 4.23 -0.02 14.09
N VAL A 56 4.70 0.62 13.01
CA VAL A 56 4.51 0.12 11.64
C VAL A 56 5.15 -1.26 11.47
N VAL A 57 6.36 -1.45 11.98
CA VAL A 57 7.03 -2.76 11.92
C VAL A 57 6.25 -3.82 12.70
N SER A 58 5.76 -3.51 13.91
CA SER A 58 4.90 -4.42 14.66
C SER A 58 3.66 -4.81 13.86
N CYS A 59 2.89 -3.83 13.36
CA CYS A 59 1.70 -4.12 12.57
C CYS A 59 2.01 -4.94 11.30
N TRP A 60 3.16 -4.69 10.65
CA TRP A 60 3.58 -5.44 9.47
C TRP A 60 3.84 -6.92 9.79
N LEU A 61 4.57 -7.18 10.87
CA LEU A 61 4.87 -8.54 11.32
C LEU A 61 3.62 -9.28 11.81
N ASP A 62 2.63 -8.55 12.32
CA ASP A 62 1.38 -9.11 12.82
C ASP A 62 0.36 -9.41 11.70
N ILE A 63 0.59 -9.00 10.45
CA ILE A 63 -0.34 -9.25 9.33
C ILE A 63 -0.84 -10.71 9.26
N PRO A 64 0.01 -11.75 9.35
CA PRO A 64 -0.42 -13.14 9.27
C PRO A 64 -1.37 -13.60 10.40
N SER A 65 -1.43 -12.83 11.50
CA SER A 65 -2.28 -13.13 12.66
C SER A 65 -3.61 -12.37 12.65
N HIS A 66 -3.77 -11.38 11.76
CA HIS A 66 -4.92 -10.47 11.75
C HIS A 66 -5.85 -10.66 10.54
N PHE A 67 -5.38 -11.25 9.45
CA PHE A 67 -6.10 -11.41 8.17
C PHE A 67 -5.85 -12.80 7.59
#